data_AF-A0A537FUS2-F1
#
_entry.id   AF-A0A537FUS2-F1
#
_cell.length_a   1.000
_cell.length_b   1.000
_cell.length_c   1.000
_cell.angle_alpha   90.00
_cell.angle_beta   90.00
_cell.angle_gamma   90.00
#
_symmetry.space_group_name_H-M   'P 1'
#
loop_
_entity.id
_entity.type
_entity.pdbx_description
1 polymer ?
#
loop_
_entity_poly.entity_id
_entity_poly.type
_entity_poly.pdbx_seq_one_letter_code
_entity_poly.pdbx_strand_id
1 'polypeptide(L)' 'HQVMGGAGSAVCEALISMAFQGKILLLGLPDRFIDHGDPAKLLASVGLDAPGIRNSVRKAMSE' A
#
# COMPACT_ATOMS: atom_id res chain seq x y z
N HIS A 1 6.11 -4.26 3.56
CA HIS A 1 7.12 -4.06 2.49
C HIS A 1 6.99 -2.63 1.95
N GLN A 2 8.06 -2.10 1.37
CA GLN A 2 8.11 -0.74 0.80
C GLN A 2 7.21 -0.62 -0.43
N VAL A 3 6.65 0.58 -0.66
CA VAL A 3 5.82 0.87 -1.84
C VAL A 3 6.68 0.99 -3.10
N MET A 4 7.78 1.73 -3.03
CA MET A 4 8.69 1.94 -4.16
C MET A 4 9.65 0.76 -4.31
N GLY A 5 9.78 0.21 -5.52
CA GLY A 5 10.67 -0.91 -5.83
C GLY A 5 10.34 -2.23 -5.10
N GLY A 6 9.17 -2.31 -4.46
CA GLY A 6 8.71 -3.49 -3.74
C GLY A 6 7.83 -4.42 -4.58
N ALA A 7 7.22 -5.40 -3.92
CA ALA A 7 6.31 -6.35 -4.57
C ALA A 7 5.16 -5.66 -5.34
N GLY A 8 4.64 -4.54 -4.82
CA GLY A 8 3.63 -3.76 -5.51
C GLY A 8 4.11 -3.19 -6.85
N SER A 9 5.37 -2.73 -6.93
CA SER A 9 5.98 -2.26 -8.18
C SER A 9 6.06 -3.39 -9.20
N ALA A 10 6.54 -4.57 -8.80
CA ALA A 10 6.64 -5.73 -9.68
C ALA A 10 5.26 -6.19 -10.21
N VAL A 11 4.21 -6.14 -9.37
CA VAL A 11 2.84 -6.42 -9.80
C VAL A 11 2.34 -5.37 -10.80
N CYS A 12 2.60 -4.08 -10.55
CA CYS A 12 2.26 -3.01 -11.49
C CYS A 12 2.95 -3.21 -12.84
N GLU A 13 4.24 -3.53 -12.86
CA GLU A 13 5.01 -3.80 -14.08
C GLU A 13 4.39 -4.97 -14.88
N ALA A 14 4.03 -6.07 -14.19
CA ALA A 14 3.35 -7.19 -14.82
C ALA A 14 1.97 -6.79 -15.37
N LEU A 15 1.17 -6.04 -14.62
CA LEU A 15 -0.17 -5.58 -15.05
C LEU A 15 -0.09 -4.65 -16.25
N ILE A 16 0.91 -3.77 -16.31
CA ILE A 16 1.19 -2.90 -17.46
C ILE A 16 1.50 -3.76 -18.70
N SER A 17 2.32 -4.80 -18.56
CA SER A 17 2.63 -5.71 -19.69
C SER A 17 1.41 -6.45 -20.23
N MET A 18 0.36 -6.62 -19.42
CA MET A 18 -0.91 -7.24 -19.79
C MET A 18 -1.97 -6.23 -20.25
N ALA A 19 -1.62 -4.95 -20.42
CA ALA A 19 -2.53 -3.87 -20.78
C ALA A 19 -3.74 -3.72 -19.82
N PHE A 20 -3.57 -4.07 -18.55
CA PHE A 20 -4.62 -3.95 -17.53
C PHE A 20 -5.08 -2.48 -17.37
N GLN A 21 -6.39 -2.26 -17.33
CA GLN A 21 -7.02 -0.92 -17.25
C GLN A 21 -7.75 -0.66 -15.93
N GLY A 22 -7.68 -1.59 -14.97
CA GLY A 22 -8.35 -1.41 -13.68
C GLY A 22 -7.61 -0.48 -12.74
N LYS A 23 -8.29 -0.06 -11.67
CA LYS A 23 -7.69 0.73 -10.60
C LYS A 23 -6.68 -0.11 -9.82
N ILE A 24 -5.54 0.49 -9.51
CA ILE A 24 -4.50 -0.10 -8.68
C ILE A 24 -4.29 0.80 -7.47
N LEU A 25 -4.32 0.20 -6.27
CA LEU A 25 -4.02 0.88 -5.01
C LEU A 25 -2.80 0.21 -4.37
N LEU A 26 -1.71 0.95 -4.21
CA LEU A 26 -0.50 0.48 -3.55
C LEU A 26 -0.55 0.84 -2.06
N LEU A 27 -0.54 -0.17 -1.19
CA LEU A 27 -0.44 -0.01 0.26
C LEU A 27 0.87 -0.64 0.74
N GLY A 28 1.69 0.16 1.41
CA GLY A 28 2.97 -0.27 1.94
C GLY A 28 3.60 0.79 2.82
N LEU A 29 4.82 0.51 3.27
CA LEU A 29 5.55 1.46 4.10
C LEU A 29 5.94 2.70 3.27
N PRO A 30 5.86 3.90 3.87
CA PRO A 30 6.31 5.12 3.22
C PRO A 30 7.83 5.12 3.06
N ASP A 31 8.31 5.89 2.09
CA ASP A 31 9.75 6.11 1.85
C ASP A 31 10.35 7.09 2.86
N ARG A 32 10.29 6.70 4.14
CA ARG A 32 10.90 7.39 5.28
C ARG A 32 11.14 6.37 6.40
N PHE A 33 12.07 6.69 7.29
CA PHE A 33 12.21 5.92 8.51
C PHE A 33 10.98 6.06 9.40
N ILE A 34 10.65 4.94 10.06
CA ILE A 34 9.61 4.86 11.08
C ILE A 34 10.33 4.54 12.40
N ASP A 35 9.90 5.17 13.48
CA ASP A 35 10.50 4.98 14.80
C ASP A 35 10.48 3.52 15.27
N HIS A 36 11.36 3.20 16.23
CA HIS A 36 11.34 1.92 16.91
C HIS A 36 10.18 1.85 17.90
N GLY A 37 9.51 0.70 17.96
CA GLY A 37 8.39 0.49 18.85
C GLY A 37 7.63 -0.78 18.52
N ASP A 38 6.44 -0.88 19.10
CA ASP A 38 5.54 -2.00 18.86
C ASP A 38 5.12 -2.07 17.38
N PRO A 39 5.39 -3.18 16.66
CA PRO A 39 5.11 -3.27 15.24
C PRO A 39 3.64 -3.03 14.87
N ALA A 40 2.69 -3.47 15.71
CA ALA A 40 1.27 -3.27 15.42
C ALA A 40 0.88 -1.78 15.51
N LYS A 41 1.41 -1.06 16.53
CA LYS A 41 1.23 0.39 16.64
C LYS A 41 1.88 1.15 15.49
N LEU A 42 3.06 0.72 15.05
CA LEU A 42 3.75 1.34 13.92
C LEU A 42 3.01 1.12 12.61
N LEU A 43 2.46 -0.07 12.37
CA LEU A 43 1.64 -0.33 11.18
C LEU A 43 0.33 0.47 11.21
N ALA A 44 -0.34 0.54 12.37
CA ALA A 44 -1.54 1.35 12.54
C ALA A 44 -1.27 2.84 12.31
N SER A 45 -0.12 3.36 12.75
CA SER A 45 0.23 4.79 12.56
C SER A 45 0.42 5.18 11.10
N VAL A 46 0.72 4.22 10.23
CA VAL A 46 0.81 4.41 8.77
C VAL A 46 -0.40 3.84 8.01
N GLY A 47 -1.47 3.44 8.71
CA GLY A 47 -2.71 2.96 8.11
C GLY A 47 -2.60 1.57 7.46
N LEU A 48 -1.60 0.78 7.83
CA LEU A 48 -1.39 -0.61 7.38
C LEU A 48 -2.00 -1.64 8.34
N ASP A 49 -2.93 -1.20 9.19
CA ASP A 49 -3.79 -2.06 9.99
C ASP A 49 -5.13 -2.32 9.29
N ALA A 50 -5.92 -3.24 9.83
CA ALA A 50 -7.22 -3.61 9.27
C ALA A 50 -8.16 -2.41 9.00
N PRO A 51 -8.37 -1.45 9.94
CA PRO A 51 -9.20 -0.29 9.65
C PRO A 51 -8.58 0.67 8.62
N GLY A 52 -7.26 0.89 8.66
CA GLY A 52 -6.56 1.73 7.69
C GLY A 52 -6.64 1.20 6.25
N ILE A 53 -6.46 -0.11 6.07
CA ILE A 53 -6.60 -0.78 4.77
C ILE A 53 -8.04 -0.65 4.26
N ARG A 54 -9.05 -0.92 5.11
CA ARG A 54 -10.47 -0.79 4.75
C ARG A 54 -10.80 0.62 4.26
N ASN A 55 -10.33 1.64 4.97
CA ASN A 55 -10.58 3.03 4.60
C ASN A 55 -9.91 3.39 3.27
N SER A 56 -8.67 2.93 3.06
CA SER A 56 -7.94 3.14 1.81
C SER A 56 -8.66 2.53 0.60
N VAL A 57 -9.17 1.30 0.75
CA VAL A 57 -9.96 0.64 -0.30
C VAL A 57 -11.26 1.39 -0.57
N ARG A 58 -12.00 1.76 0.49
CA ARG A 58 -13.27 2.50 0.34
C ARG A 58 -13.07 3.83 -0.39
N LYS A 59 -11.98 4.55 -0.08
CA LYS A 59 -11.63 5.79 -0.76
C LYS A 59 -11.35 5.56 -2.24
N ALA A 60 -10.52 4.57 -2.58
CA ALA A 60 -10.17 4.26 -3.97
C ALA A 60 -11.37 3.82 -4.84
N MET A 61 -12.39 3.20 -4.22
CA MET A 61 -13.62 2.81 -4.91
C MET A 61 -14.60 3.98 -5.13
N SER A 62 -14.54 5.01 -4.29
CA SER A 62 -15.49 6.14 -4.33
C SER A 62 -15.04 7.30 -5.23
N GLU A 63 -13.76 7.36 -5.59
CA GLU A 63 -13.19 8.32 -6.57
C GLU A 63 -13.26 7.82 -8.02
#